data_AF-A0A3C1ZIY4-F1
#
_entry.id   AF-A0A3C1ZIY4-F1
#
_cell.length_a   1.000
_cell.length_b   1.000
_cell.length_c   1.000
_cell.angle_alpha   90.00
_cell.angle_beta   90.00
_cell.angle_gamma   90.00
#
_symmetry.space_group_name_H-M   'P 1'
#
loop_
_entity.id
_entity.type
_entity.pdbx_description
1 polymer ?
#
loop_
_entity_poly.entity_id
_entity_poly.type
_entity_poly.pdbx_seq_one_letter_code
_entity_poly.pdbx_strand_id
1 'polypeptide(L)'
;PLEASGTSGMKAGMNGVLNCSVLDGWWAEGYSSDIGWAIGQGEEYKDEELQDRIESEALYDLLEREILPMFYRRGRDNLPREWIGKMRASIKSVGKNFSTHRMLEEYYAAYYQPAMAAGLALRKEHYASSRSLAAYLEKLYAAWPSVSVGDMGDDAPPVVSRDTKIKVWTKVNLGGLSPEEVLVECYRGPITSKGEIENPERTLMSCVGREGDHCIFECLTNGRLTGQIGWSVRVLPSHPALAGRFTPGLVRWA
;
A
#
# COMPACT_ATOMS: atom_id res chain seq x y z
N PRO A 1 -5.76 -17.28 3.03
CA PRO A 1 -4.33 -17.00 3.36
C PRO A 1 -4.05 -17.16 4.86
N LEU A 2 -3.22 -18.15 5.20
CA LEU A 2 -2.82 -18.48 6.58
C LEU A 2 -1.31 -18.28 6.81
N GLU A 3 -0.51 -18.23 5.74
CA GLU A 3 0.92 -17.98 5.82
C GLU A 3 1.26 -16.52 5.49
N ALA A 4 1.92 -15.83 6.42
CA ALA A 4 2.34 -14.45 6.19
C ALA A 4 3.49 -14.33 5.16
N SER A 5 4.37 -15.33 5.07
CA SER A 5 5.48 -15.36 4.10
C SER A 5 6.00 -16.77 3.89
N GLY A 6 6.87 -17.30 4.76
CA GLY A 6 7.48 -18.61 4.58
C GLY A 6 8.87 -18.54 3.94
N THR A 7 9.92 -18.66 4.75
CA THR A 7 11.31 -18.56 4.27
C THR A 7 11.91 -19.90 3.85
N SER A 8 11.28 -21.01 4.22
CA SER A 8 11.72 -22.36 3.85
C SER A 8 11.61 -22.60 2.34
N GLY A 9 10.51 -22.16 1.71
CA GLY A 9 10.33 -22.23 0.27
C GLY A 9 11.38 -21.41 -0.50
N MET A 10 11.75 -20.24 0.03
CA MET A 10 12.85 -19.43 -0.52
C MET A 10 14.19 -20.19 -0.45
N LYS A 11 14.52 -20.78 0.70
CA LYS A 11 15.76 -21.58 0.86
C LYS A 11 15.78 -22.77 -0.10
N ALA A 12 14.64 -23.45 -0.28
CA ALA A 12 14.49 -24.56 -1.19
C ALA A 12 14.73 -24.12 -2.64
N GLY A 13 14.06 -23.04 -3.08
CA GLY A 13 14.23 -22.45 -4.42
C GLY A 13 15.67 -22.01 -4.72
N MET A 14 16.34 -21.42 -3.72
CA MET A 14 17.75 -21.03 -3.84
C MET A 14 18.70 -22.22 -4.02
N ASN A 15 18.30 -23.42 -3.59
CA ASN A 15 19.03 -24.68 -3.80
C ASN A 15 18.51 -25.47 -5.02
N GLY A 16 17.65 -24.86 -5.86
CA GLY A 16 17.11 -25.47 -7.06
C GLY A 16 15.97 -26.46 -6.81
N VAL A 17 15.42 -26.52 -5.60
CA VAL A 17 14.17 -27.24 -5.35
C VAL A 17 13.02 -26.42 -5.94
N LEU A 18 12.18 -27.06 -6.76
CA LEU A 18 11.02 -26.41 -7.36
C LEU A 18 9.84 -26.47 -6.39
N ASN A 19 9.09 -25.38 -6.28
CA ASN A 19 7.90 -25.34 -5.44
C ASN A 19 6.65 -25.69 -6.25
N CYS A 20 5.73 -26.40 -5.62
CA CYS A 20 4.35 -26.59 -6.05
C CYS A 20 3.50 -26.31 -4.82
N SER A 21 2.81 -25.17 -4.81
CA SER A 21 2.10 -24.68 -3.62
C SER A 21 0.96 -23.73 -4.02
N VAL A 22 0.04 -23.47 -3.09
CA VAL A 22 -0.99 -22.43 -3.26
C VAL A 22 -0.35 -21.03 -3.28
N LEU A 23 -1.06 -20.04 -3.84
CA LEU A 23 -0.60 -18.64 -3.85
C LEU A 23 -0.80 -17.98 -2.47
N ASP A 24 -0.05 -18.45 -1.49
CA ASP A 24 -0.01 -17.90 -0.13
C ASP A 24 1.42 -17.51 0.26
N GLY A 25 1.54 -16.61 1.24
CA GLY A 25 2.81 -16.12 1.75
C GLY A 25 3.77 -15.61 0.66
N TRP A 26 5.01 -16.10 0.65
CA TRP A 26 6.05 -15.69 -0.27
C TRP A 26 5.82 -16.19 -1.69
N TRP A 27 5.07 -17.29 -1.84
CA TRP A 27 4.81 -17.87 -3.15
C TRP A 27 3.85 -16.97 -3.93
N ALA A 28 2.92 -16.29 -3.27
CA ALA A 28 2.10 -15.25 -3.89
C ALA A 28 2.94 -14.10 -4.50
N GLU A 29 4.07 -13.73 -3.87
CA GLU A 29 4.98 -12.69 -4.38
C GLU A 29 5.96 -13.24 -5.43
N GLY A 30 6.50 -14.44 -5.18
CA GLY A 30 7.63 -15.00 -5.92
C GLY A 30 7.25 -15.89 -7.09
N TYR A 31 6.00 -16.35 -7.18
CA TYR A 31 5.57 -17.31 -8.18
C TYR A 31 5.78 -16.78 -9.60
N SER A 32 6.41 -17.62 -10.41
CA SER A 32 6.27 -17.57 -11.85
C SER A 32 6.25 -19.01 -12.36
N SER A 33 5.57 -19.22 -13.49
CA SER A 33 5.51 -20.54 -14.13
C SER A 33 6.89 -21.07 -14.52
N ASP A 34 7.91 -20.22 -14.62
CA ASP A 34 9.30 -20.61 -14.91
C ASP A 34 10.00 -21.32 -13.74
N ILE A 35 9.58 -21.07 -12.51
CA ILE A 35 10.31 -21.50 -11.30
C ILE A 35 9.55 -22.48 -10.41
N GLY A 36 8.32 -22.84 -10.79
CA GLY A 36 7.50 -23.80 -10.07
C GLY A 36 6.05 -23.80 -10.58
N TRP A 37 5.15 -24.25 -9.71
CA TRP A 37 3.72 -24.38 -10.01
C TRP A 37 2.87 -23.77 -8.89
N ALA A 38 1.74 -23.20 -9.27
CA ALA A 38 0.73 -22.70 -8.34
C ALA A 38 -0.49 -23.63 -8.35
N ILE A 39 -1.03 -23.93 -7.17
CA ILE A 39 -2.30 -24.63 -7.01
C ILE A 39 -3.39 -23.55 -6.89
N GLY A 40 -4.36 -23.57 -7.81
CA GLY A 40 -5.37 -22.51 -7.92
C GLY A 40 -4.80 -21.17 -8.41
N GLN A 41 -5.60 -20.11 -8.27
CA GLN A 41 -5.27 -18.72 -8.61
C GLN A 41 -5.40 -17.78 -7.39
N GLY A 42 -5.45 -18.33 -6.18
CA GLY A 42 -5.61 -17.56 -4.94
C GLY A 42 -7.06 -17.14 -4.68
N GLU A 43 -8.02 -17.92 -5.18
CA GLU A 43 -9.44 -17.71 -4.96
C GLU A 43 -9.81 -17.89 -3.47
N GLU A 44 -10.75 -17.07 -2.98
CA GLU A 44 -11.33 -17.24 -1.66
C GLU A 44 -12.68 -17.96 -1.77
N TYR A 45 -12.78 -19.12 -1.12
CA TYR A 45 -13.99 -19.91 -1.08
C TYR A 45 -14.71 -19.72 0.26
N LYS A 46 -16.05 -19.70 0.22
CA LYS A 46 -16.86 -19.68 1.45
C LYS A 46 -17.06 -21.07 2.06
N ASP A 47 -16.91 -22.10 1.23
CA ASP A 47 -17.08 -23.50 1.58
C ASP A 47 -15.74 -24.19 1.45
N GLU A 48 -15.19 -24.62 2.59
CA GLU A 48 -13.89 -25.28 2.68
C GLU A 48 -13.88 -26.64 1.97
N GLU A 49 -14.99 -27.40 2.03
CA GLU A 49 -15.06 -28.71 1.34
C GLU A 49 -15.02 -28.54 -0.18
N LEU A 50 -15.66 -27.47 -0.68
CA LEU A 50 -15.61 -27.13 -2.09
C LEU A 50 -14.20 -26.70 -2.52
N GLN A 51 -13.52 -25.90 -1.69
CA GLN A 51 -12.13 -25.49 -1.92
C GLN A 51 -11.22 -26.71 -2.00
N ASP A 52 -11.26 -27.58 -1.00
CA ASP A 52 -10.45 -28.79 -0.93
C ASP A 52 -10.62 -29.67 -2.16
N ARG A 53 -11.86 -29.84 -2.62
CA ARG A 53 -12.15 -30.63 -3.81
C ARG A 53 -11.54 -30.00 -5.07
N ILE A 54 -11.73 -28.70 -5.28
CA ILE A 54 -11.23 -28.00 -6.48
C ILE A 54 -9.70 -27.96 -6.48
N GLU A 55 -9.08 -27.57 -5.37
CA GLU A 55 -7.62 -27.45 -5.28
C GLU A 55 -6.92 -28.82 -5.33
N SER A 56 -7.54 -29.87 -4.79
CA SER A 56 -7.03 -31.24 -4.94
C SER A 56 -7.07 -31.70 -6.39
N GLU A 57 -8.18 -31.47 -7.10
CA GLU A 57 -8.29 -31.78 -8.55
C GLU A 57 -7.20 -31.02 -9.35
N ALA A 58 -6.98 -29.74 -9.06
CA ALA A 58 -5.93 -28.94 -9.68
C ALA A 58 -4.51 -29.48 -9.39
N LEU A 59 -4.24 -29.92 -8.16
CA LEU A 59 -2.96 -30.54 -7.81
C LEU A 59 -2.73 -31.84 -8.58
N TYR A 60 -3.74 -32.71 -8.67
CA TYR A 60 -3.62 -33.96 -9.42
C TYR A 60 -3.38 -33.70 -10.91
N ASP A 61 -4.08 -32.73 -11.51
CA ASP A 61 -3.86 -32.33 -12.90
C ASP A 61 -2.42 -31.82 -13.14
N LEU A 62 -1.90 -30.97 -12.25
CA LEU A 62 -0.51 -30.51 -12.31
C LEU A 62 0.49 -31.66 -12.23
N LEU A 63 0.27 -32.61 -11.31
CA LEU A 63 1.13 -33.77 -11.16
C LEU A 63 1.13 -34.64 -12.42
N GLU A 64 -0.04 -35.01 -12.91
CA GLU A 64 -0.20 -35.95 -14.03
C GLU A 64 0.27 -35.34 -15.35
N ARG A 65 -0.09 -34.08 -15.62
CA ARG A 65 0.07 -33.48 -16.96
C ARG A 65 1.36 -32.69 -17.12
N GLU A 66 1.91 -32.15 -16.02
CA GLU A 66 3.08 -31.27 -16.08
C GLU A 66 4.28 -31.81 -15.30
N ILE A 67 4.14 -31.99 -13.98
CA ILE A 67 5.27 -32.24 -13.08
C ILE A 67 5.88 -33.61 -13.34
N LEU A 68 5.10 -34.69 -13.33
CA LEU A 68 5.62 -36.04 -13.56
C LEU A 68 6.18 -36.22 -14.99
N PRO A 69 5.48 -35.81 -16.07
CA PRO A 69 6.03 -35.90 -17.42
C PRO A 69 7.35 -35.13 -17.58
N MET A 70 7.43 -33.91 -17.06
CA MET A 70 8.66 -33.10 -17.11
C MET A 70 9.78 -33.72 -16.28
N PHE A 71 9.45 -34.21 -15.07
CA PHE A 71 10.42 -34.82 -14.18
C PHE A 71 10.96 -36.13 -14.74
N TYR A 72 10.18 -36.93 -15.49
CA TYR A 72 10.62 -38.22 -16.06
C TYR A 72 11.10 -38.15 -17.51
N ARG A 73 10.85 -37.07 -18.24
CA ARG A 73 11.42 -36.86 -19.58
C ARG A 73 12.94 -36.77 -19.51
N ARG A 74 13.65 -37.66 -20.21
CA ARG A 74 15.12 -37.71 -20.26
C ARG A 74 15.63 -37.47 -21.67
N GLY A 75 16.70 -36.67 -21.79
CA GLY A 75 17.43 -36.50 -23.03
C GLY A 75 18.32 -37.71 -23.35
N ARG A 76 19.06 -37.65 -24.46
CA ARG A 76 20.03 -38.68 -24.88
C ARG A 76 21.16 -38.90 -23.87
N ASP A 77 21.44 -37.89 -23.06
CA ASP A 77 22.41 -37.88 -21.96
C ASP A 77 21.82 -38.37 -20.62
N ASN A 78 20.58 -38.86 -20.64
CA ASN A 78 19.83 -39.27 -19.47
C ASN A 78 19.60 -38.15 -18.43
N LEU A 79 19.54 -36.88 -18.86
CA LEU A 79 19.26 -35.73 -17.98
C LEU A 79 17.87 -35.12 -18.26
N PRO A 80 17.12 -34.70 -17.22
CA PRO A 80 15.88 -33.94 -17.39
C PRO A 80 16.17 -32.46 -17.67
N ARG A 81 16.44 -32.13 -18.93
CA ARG A 81 16.90 -30.79 -19.33
C ARG A 81 15.89 -29.68 -18.99
N GLU A 82 14.60 -29.92 -19.18
CA GLU A 82 13.54 -28.96 -18.83
C GLU A 82 13.47 -28.71 -17.32
N TRP A 83 13.49 -29.78 -16.52
CA TRP A 83 13.53 -29.69 -15.06
C TRP A 83 14.74 -28.91 -14.57
N ILE A 84 15.95 -29.24 -15.06
CA ILE A 84 17.19 -28.53 -14.74
C ILE A 84 17.10 -27.06 -15.15
N GLY A 85 16.45 -26.76 -16.28
CA GLY A 85 16.15 -25.39 -16.72
C GLY A 85 15.35 -24.62 -15.66
N LYS A 86 14.25 -25.20 -15.17
CA LYS A 86 13.47 -24.63 -14.07
C LYS A 86 14.28 -24.49 -12.78
N MET A 87 15.10 -25.48 -12.42
CA MET A 87 15.96 -25.40 -11.22
C MET A 87 16.90 -24.20 -11.30
N ARG A 88 17.55 -23.98 -12.45
CA ARG A 88 18.42 -22.81 -12.68
C ARG A 88 17.65 -21.50 -12.65
N ALA A 89 16.45 -21.47 -13.23
CA ALA A 89 15.57 -20.30 -13.19
C ALA A 89 15.16 -19.96 -11.75
N SER A 90 14.82 -20.98 -10.94
CA SER A 90 14.49 -20.86 -9.52
C SER A 90 15.66 -20.25 -8.74
N ILE A 91 16.86 -20.83 -8.84
CA ILE A 91 18.07 -20.29 -8.17
C ILE A 91 18.30 -18.82 -8.54
N LYS A 92 18.19 -18.47 -9.83
CA LYS A 92 18.40 -17.11 -10.32
C LYS A 92 17.34 -16.13 -9.80
N SER A 93 16.05 -16.49 -9.92
CA SER A 93 14.94 -15.64 -9.51
C SER A 93 14.95 -15.44 -8.00
N VAL A 94 15.05 -16.54 -7.25
CA VAL A 94 15.01 -16.52 -5.79
C VAL A 94 16.23 -15.83 -5.22
N GLY A 95 17.44 -16.10 -5.74
CA GLY A 95 18.66 -15.42 -5.29
C GLY A 95 18.64 -13.91 -5.53
N LYS A 96 17.99 -13.43 -6.60
CA LYS A 96 17.82 -12.01 -6.88
C LYS A 96 16.79 -11.36 -5.96
N ASN A 97 15.64 -12.00 -5.79
CA ASN A 97 14.46 -11.37 -5.21
C ASN A 97 14.23 -11.71 -3.73
N PHE A 98 14.87 -12.70 -3.15
CA PHE A 98 14.59 -13.12 -1.76
C PHE A 98 15.85 -13.17 -0.90
N SER A 99 16.78 -12.26 -1.16
CA SER A 99 18.00 -12.08 -0.37
C SER A 99 17.74 -11.20 0.85
N THR A 100 18.19 -11.66 2.03
CA THR A 100 18.19 -10.85 3.25
C THR A 100 19.01 -9.57 3.10
N HIS A 101 20.01 -9.55 2.22
CA HIS A 101 20.78 -8.34 1.93
C HIS A 101 19.88 -7.25 1.33
N ARG A 102 19.08 -7.58 0.30
CA ARG A 102 18.11 -6.66 -0.30
C ARG A 102 17.13 -6.14 0.75
N MET A 103 16.54 -7.06 1.53
CA MET A 103 15.61 -6.71 2.61
C MET A 103 16.24 -5.72 3.59
N LEU A 104 17.47 -5.97 4.05
CA LEU A 104 18.16 -5.07 4.98
C LEU A 104 18.47 -3.70 4.37
N GLU A 105 18.88 -3.65 3.10
CA GLU A 105 19.11 -2.38 2.39
C GLU A 105 17.81 -1.57 2.28
N GLU A 106 16.71 -2.21 1.89
CA GLU A 106 15.39 -1.59 1.81
C GLU A 106 14.93 -1.08 3.19
N TYR A 107 15.08 -1.90 4.23
CA TYR A 107 14.75 -1.49 5.60
C TYR A 107 15.60 -0.32 6.08
N TYR A 108 16.90 -0.35 5.77
CA TYR A 108 17.82 0.70 6.15
C TYR A 108 17.46 2.03 5.49
N ALA A 109 17.26 2.03 4.17
CA ALA A 109 16.95 3.22 3.40
C ALA A 109 15.56 3.78 3.71
N ALA A 110 14.54 2.92 3.86
CA ALA A 110 13.16 3.35 4.04
C ALA A 110 12.84 3.75 5.50
N TYR A 111 13.50 3.14 6.49
CA TYR A 111 13.13 3.32 7.90
C TYR A 111 14.28 3.81 8.77
N TYR A 112 15.41 3.08 8.83
CA TYR A 112 16.48 3.40 9.79
C TYR A 112 17.16 4.74 9.48
N GLN A 113 17.52 5.00 8.22
CA GLN A 113 18.17 6.24 7.83
C GLN A 113 17.25 7.46 8.05
N PRO A 114 15.98 7.48 7.60
CA PRO A 114 15.05 8.58 7.91
C PRO A 114 14.83 8.78 9.41
N ALA A 115 14.67 7.70 10.18
CA ALA A 115 14.48 7.80 11.63
C ALA A 115 15.72 8.40 12.34
N MET A 116 16.93 8.00 11.93
CA MET A 116 18.16 8.57 12.44
C MET A 116 18.28 10.07 12.10
N ALA A 117 17.97 10.45 10.86
CA ALA A 117 17.99 11.84 10.42
C ALA A 117 16.98 12.70 11.21
N ALA A 118 15.75 12.20 11.41
CA ALA A 118 14.73 12.86 12.22
C ALA A 118 15.19 13.01 13.69
N GLY A 119 15.77 11.96 14.28
CA GLY A 119 16.31 12.01 15.63
C GLY A 119 17.45 13.02 15.79
N LEU A 120 18.35 13.15 14.80
CA LEU A 120 19.40 14.16 14.80
C LEU A 120 18.83 15.57 14.65
N ALA A 121 17.85 15.78 13.77
CA ALA A 121 17.16 17.06 13.61
C ALA A 121 16.50 17.53 14.92
N LEU A 122 15.84 16.63 15.64
CA LEU A 122 15.20 16.94 16.93
C LEU A 122 16.19 17.37 18.02
N ARG A 123 17.45 16.91 17.98
CA ARG A 123 18.49 17.25 18.97
C ARG A 123 19.16 18.61 18.73
N LYS A 124 18.98 19.22 17.56
CA LYS A 124 19.60 20.50 17.21
C LYS A 124 19.10 21.63 18.12
N GLU A 125 19.87 22.71 18.20
CA GLU A 125 19.49 23.96 18.87
C GLU A 125 18.95 23.73 20.30
N HIS A 126 19.70 22.94 21.09
CA HIS A 126 19.30 22.55 22.44
C HIS A 126 17.87 21.99 22.49
N TYR A 127 17.49 21.12 21.56
CA TYR A 127 16.16 20.48 21.51
C TYR A 127 14.98 21.44 21.27
N ALA A 128 15.20 22.56 20.57
CA ALA A 128 14.14 23.53 20.27
C ALA A 128 12.96 22.89 19.51
N SER A 129 13.23 22.14 18.43
CA SER A 129 12.19 21.45 17.66
C SER A 129 11.46 20.37 18.47
N SER A 130 12.14 19.67 19.38
CA SER A 130 11.49 18.70 20.27
C SER A 130 10.50 19.36 21.23
N ARG A 131 10.88 20.50 21.84
CA ARG A 131 9.95 21.25 22.71
C ARG A 131 8.75 21.78 21.93
N SER A 132 8.97 22.33 20.73
CA SER A 132 7.90 22.78 19.84
C SER A 132 6.95 21.64 19.49
N LEU A 133 7.49 20.48 19.10
CA LEU A 133 6.69 19.31 18.76
C LEU A 133 5.90 18.80 19.97
N ALA A 134 6.49 18.77 21.17
CA ALA A 134 5.80 18.33 22.38
C ALA A 134 4.62 19.26 22.72
N ALA A 135 4.83 20.57 22.72
CA ALA A 135 3.77 21.56 22.95
C ALA A 135 2.66 21.47 21.89
N TYR A 136 3.05 21.27 20.63
CA TYR A 136 2.10 21.02 19.54
C TYR A 136 1.27 19.75 19.78
N LEU A 137 1.88 18.63 20.15
CA LEU A 137 1.17 17.37 20.38
C LEU A 137 0.18 17.48 21.56
N GLU A 138 0.56 18.15 22.65
CA GLU A 138 -0.35 18.43 23.77
C GLU A 138 -1.57 19.23 23.31
N LYS A 139 -1.34 20.32 22.58
CA LYS A 139 -2.41 21.14 21.99
C LYS A 139 -3.27 20.34 21.02
N LEU A 140 -2.64 19.55 20.14
CA LEU A 140 -3.28 18.74 19.13
C LEU A 140 -4.26 17.75 19.75
N TYR A 141 -3.81 16.96 20.74
CA TYR A 141 -4.67 15.95 21.38
C TYR A 141 -5.83 16.58 22.15
N ALA A 142 -5.65 17.76 22.74
CA ALA A 142 -6.73 18.50 23.40
C ALA A 142 -7.76 19.05 22.38
N ALA A 143 -7.30 19.55 21.24
CA ALA A 143 -8.15 20.16 20.21
C ALA A 143 -8.85 19.14 19.28
N TRP A 144 -8.23 17.99 19.03
CA TRP A 144 -8.68 17.02 18.01
C TRP A 144 -10.13 16.52 18.14
N PRO A 145 -10.69 16.33 19.35
CA PRO A 145 -12.10 15.99 19.51
C PRO A 145 -13.04 17.00 18.86
N SER A 146 -12.66 18.28 18.80
CA SER A 146 -13.43 19.38 18.20
C SER A 146 -13.12 19.60 16.72
N VAL A 147 -12.09 18.93 16.17
CA VAL A 147 -11.77 19.03 14.74
C VAL A 147 -12.79 18.22 13.94
N SER A 148 -13.47 18.88 13.01
CA SER A 148 -14.46 18.26 12.13
C SER A 148 -14.43 18.88 10.73
N VAL A 149 -14.74 18.04 9.74
CA VAL A 149 -15.03 18.50 8.38
C VAL A 149 -16.53 18.80 8.33
N GLY A 150 -16.88 20.00 7.92
CA GLY A 150 -18.26 20.45 7.73
C GLY A 150 -18.62 20.47 6.25
N ASP A 151 -19.40 21.48 5.85
CA ASP A 151 -19.85 21.63 4.46
C ASP A 151 -18.69 21.55 3.47
N MET A 152 -18.93 20.84 2.38
CA MET A 152 -17.98 20.65 1.30
C MET A 152 -18.72 20.69 -0.03
N GLY A 153 -18.00 21.08 -1.07
CA GLY A 153 -18.56 21.10 -2.41
C GLY A 153 -17.49 21.26 -3.47
N ASP A 154 -17.93 21.21 -4.71
CA ASP A 154 -17.11 21.44 -5.88
C ASP A 154 -17.89 22.22 -6.95
N ASP A 155 -17.18 22.76 -7.92
CA ASP A 155 -17.76 23.46 -9.08
C ASP A 155 -17.80 22.57 -10.34
N ALA A 156 -17.70 21.24 -10.19
CA ALA A 156 -17.66 20.34 -11.33
C ALA A 156 -19.01 20.33 -12.05
N PRO A 157 -19.01 20.42 -13.39
CA PRO A 157 -20.19 20.11 -14.16
C PRO A 157 -20.53 18.61 -14.05
N PRO A 158 -21.78 18.19 -14.31
CA PRO A 158 -22.18 16.78 -14.27
C PRO A 158 -21.35 15.87 -15.19
N VAL A 159 -20.80 16.43 -16.27
CA VAL A 159 -19.88 15.76 -17.20
C VAL A 159 -18.62 16.61 -17.31
N VAL A 160 -17.50 16.05 -16.86
CA VAL A 160 -16.20 16.72 -16.82
C VAL A 160 -15.34 16.20 -17.96
N SER A 161 -14.99 17.09 -18.90
CA SER A 161 -13.97 16.79 -19.92
C SER A 161 -12.59 16.60 -19.30
N ARG A 162 -11.72 15.84 -20.01
CA ARG A 162 -10.31 15.74 -19.61
C ARG A 162 -9.68 17.13 -19.49
N ASP A 163 -8.82 17.28 -18.48
CA ASP A 163 -8.07 18.51 -18.16
C ASP A 163 -8.89 19.72 -17.68
N THR A 164 -10.21 19.58 -17.53
CA THR A 164 -11.01 20.58 -16.82
C THR A 164 -10.52 20.69 -15.37
N LYS A 165 -10.27 21.93 -14.94
CA LYS A 165 -9.93 22.22 -13.55
C LYS A 165 -11.22 22.30 -12.75
N ILE A 166 -11.28 21.51 -11.69
CA ILE A 166 -12.40 21.51 -10.74
C ILE A 166 -11.89 22.11 -9.45
N LYS A 167 -12.55 23.17 -8.97
CA LYS A 167 -12.33 23.71 -7.63
C LYS A 167 -13.12 22.88 -6.64
N VAL A 168 -12.40 22.30 -5.69
CA VAL A 168 -12.97 21.59 -4.55
C VAL A 168 -12.74 22.43 -3.31
N TRP A 169 -13.76 22.59 -2.48
CA TRP A 169 -13.71 23.37 -1.25
C TRP A 169 -14.35 22.63 -0.07
N THR A 170 -13.91 22.97 1.14
CA THR A 170 -14.54 22.50 2.38
C THR A 170 -14.41 23.53 3.51
N LYS A 171 -15.35 23.53 4.43
CA LYS A 171 -15.30 24.23 5.71
C LYS A 171 -14.83 23.25 6.78
N VAL A 172 -13.75 23.58 7.47
CA VAL A 172 -13.17 22.73 8.52
C VAL A 172 -13.18 23.50 9.84
N ASN A 173 -13.78 22.93 10.88
CA ASN A 173 -13.57 23.40 12.24
C ASN A 173 -12.23 22.85 12.73
N LEU A 174 -11.29 23.74 13.07
CA LEU A 174 -9.94 23.37 13.51
C LEU A 174 -9.81 23.18 15.01
N GLY A 175 -10.88 23.35 15.80
CA GLY A 175 -10.85 23.11 17.25
C GLY A 175 -9.84 23.96 18.02
N GLY A 176 -9.49 25.15 17.50
CA GLY A 176 -8.45 26.02 18.06
C GLY A 176 -7.04 25.81 17.51
N LEU A 177 -6.85 24.87 16.58
CA LEU A 177 -5.62 24.76 15.78
C LEU A 177 -5.58 25.83 14.69
N SER A 178 -4.37 26.20 14.27
CA SER A 178 -4.15 27.07 13.11
C SER A 178 -4.19 26.25 11.80
N PRO A 179 -4.44 26.89 10.64
CA PRO A 179 -4.43 26.18 9.37
C PRO A 179 -3.10 25.51 9.01
N GLU A 180 -1.98 26.03 9.54
CA GLU A 180 -0.63 25.49 9.32
C GLU A 180 -0.33 24.26 10.19
N GLU A 181 -1.09 24.08 11.28
CA GLU A 181 -1.01 22.97 12.23
C GLU A 181 -1.76 21.71 11.75
N VAL A 182 -2.41 21.79 10.59
CA VAL A 182 -3.11 20.68 9.93
C VAL A 182 -2.74 20.58 8.45
N LEU A 183 -2.88 19.39 7.87
CA LEU A 183 -2.91 19.16 6.44
C LEU A 183 -4.34 18.79 6.07
N VAL A 184 -4.93 19.55 5.15
CA VAL A 184 -6.23 19.22 4.56
C VAL A 184 -5.98 18.71 3.15
N GLU A 185 -6.44 17.50 2.85
CA GLU A 185 -6.24 16.84 1.56
C GLU A 185 -7.59 16.51 0.93
N CYS A 186 -7.77 16.89 -0.33
CA CYS A 186 -8.79 16.32 -1.20
C CYS A 186 -8.32 14.93 -1.65
N TYR A 187 -9.11 13.92 -1.34
CA TYR A 187 -8.86 12.51 -1.60
C TYR A 187 -9.85 12.03 -2.66
N ARG A 188 -9.37 11.74 -3.88
CA ARG A 188 -10.22 11.54 -5.05
C ARG A 188 -9.78 10.32 -5.86
N GLY A 189 -10.72 9.54 -6.36
CA GLY A 189 -10.41 8.36 -7.17
C GLY A 189 -11.65 7.75 -7.82
N PRO A 190 -11.47 6.76 -8.72
CA PRO A 190 -12.57 5.93 -9.20
C PRO A 190 -13.33 5.30 -8.02
N ILE A 191 -14.65 5.18 -8.16
CA ILE A 191 -15.46 4.49 -7.14
C ILE A 191 -15.86 3.09 -7.56
N THR A 192 -15.87 2.19 -6.59
CA THR A 192 -16.42 0.84 -6.74
C THR A 192 -17.94 0.87 -6.76
N SER A 193 -18.55 -0.28 -7.08
CA SER A 193 -20.00 -0.47 -6.95
C SER A 193 -20.52 -0.31 -5.51
N LYS A 194 -19.63 -0.34 -4.50
CA LYS A 194 -19.94 -0.08 -3.09
C LYS A 194 -19.75 1.39 -2.70
N GLY A 195 -19.34 2.26 -3.61
CA GLY A 195 -19.07 3.67 -3.35
C GLY A 195 -17.72 3.94 -2.68
N GLU A 196 -16.83 2.96 -2.63
CA GLU A 196 -15.48 3.12 -2.05
C GLU A 196 -14.52 3.71 -3.09
N ILE A 197 -13.64 4.61 -2.66
CA ILE A 197 -12.64 5.23 -3.53
C ILE A 197 -11.43 4.29 -3.66
N GLU A 198 -11.14 3.83 -4.87
CA GLU A 198 -9.95 3.05 -5.22
C GLU A 198 -8.85 3.96 -5.80
N ASN A 199 -7.59 3.54 -5.65
CA ASN A 199 -6.41 4.18 -6.25
C ASN A 199 -6.43 5.72 -6.15
N PRO A 200 -6.53 6.27 -4.93
CA PRO A 200 -6.76 7.68 -4.69
C PRO A 200 -5.58 8.57 -5.11
N GLU A 201 -5.89 9.66 -5.78
CA GLU A 201 -5.03 10.84 -5.87
C GLU A 201 -5.30 11.77 -4.68
N ARG A 202 -4.25 12.38 -4.16
CA ARG A 202 -4.30 13.30 -3.01
C ARG A 202 -3.83 14.67 -3.43
N THR A 203 -4.66 15.69 -3.23
CA THR A 203 -4.32 17.08 -3.52
C THR A 203 -4.39 17.88 -2.23
N LEU A 204 -3.29 18.56 -1.88
CA LEU A 204 -3.26 19.45 -0.72
C LEU A 204 -4.19 20.65 -0.95
N MET A 205 -4.97 20.98 0.08
CA MET A 205 -5.86 22.14 0.09
C MET A 205 -5.21 23.27 0.88
N SER A 206 -5.42 24.51 0.41
CA SER A 206 -4.92 25.72 1.06
C SER A 206 -6.06 26.44 1.75
N CYS A 207 -5.82 26.96 2.95
CA CYS A 207 -6.79 27.80 3.65
C CYS A 207 -6.90 29.15 2.92
N VAL A 208 -8.07 29.49 2.40
CA VAL A 208 -8.33 30.73 1.64
C VAL A 208 -9.11 31.77 2.45
N GLY A 209 -9.66 31.39 3.59
CA GLY A 209 -10.44 32.30 4.44
C GLY A 209 -11.01 31.63 5.67
N ARG A 210 -11.78 32.41 6.44
CA ARG A 210 -12.52 31.95 7.63
C ARG A 210 -13.95 32.46 7.59
N GLU A 211 -14.87 31.63 8.07
CA GLU A 211 -16.29 31.95 8.22
C GLU A 211 -16.76 31.45 9.59
N GLY A 212 -16.96 32.38 10.53
CA GLY A 212 -17.18 32.04 11.94
C GLY A 212 -16.03 31.20 12.50
N ASP A 213 -16.36 30.04 13.07
CA ASP A 213 -15.38 29.10 13.64
C ASP A 213 -14.75 28.14 12.60
N HIS A 214 -15.11 28.26 11.31
CA HIS A 214 -14.62 27.37 10.26
C HIS A 214 -13.55 28.05 9.40
N CYS A 215 -12.52 27.29 9.05
CA CYS A 215 -11.56 27.66 8.01
C CYS A 215 -12.02 27.07 6.66
N ILE A 216 -11.96 27.88 5.61
CA ILE A 216 -12.31 27.45 4.25
C ILE A 216 -11.02 26.98 3.57
N PHE A 217 -10.98 25.72 3.18
CA PHE A 217 -9.88 25.13 2.42
C PHE A 217 -10.32 24.90 0.98
N GLU A 218 -9.42 25.19 0.03
CA GLU A 218 -9.67 24.99 -1.40
C GLU A 218 -8.47 24.32 -2.09
N CYS A 219 -8.75 23.55 -3.14
CA CYS A 219 -7.74 23.09 -4.10
C CYS A 219 -8.32 23.03 -5.51
N LEU A 220 -7.43 23.06 -6.51
CA LEU A 220 -7.78 22.77 -7.90
C LEU A 220 -7.36 21.33 -8.21
N THR A 221 -8.31 20.50 -8.59
CA THR A 221 -8.06 19.16 -9.12
C THR A 221 -8.24 19.16 -10.64
N ASN A 222 -7.79 18.10 -11.32
CA ASN A 222 -7.93 17.97 -12.77
C ASN A 222 -8.81 16.75 -13.14
N GLY A 223 -9.49 16.82 -14.28
CA GLY A 223 -10.28 15.71 -14.83
C GLY A 223 -9.46 14.59 -15.48
N ARG A 224 -8.32 14.18 -14.91
CA ARG A 224 -7.50 13.10 -15.53
C ARG A 224 -8.13 11.72 -15.41
N LEU A 225 -8.85 11.49 -14.31
CA LEU A 225 -9.53 10.23 -14.03
C LEU A 225 -10.80 10.12 -14.88
N THR A 226 -11.06 8.93 -15.41
CA THR A 226 -12.22 8.61 -16.24
C THR A 226 -13.16 7.64 -15.54
N GLY A 227 -14.46 7.71 -15.85
CA GLY A 227 -15.49 6.92 -15.20
C GLY A 227 -16.19 7.67 -14.07
N GLN A 228 -16.81 6.94 -13.16
CA GLN A 228 -17.45 7.53 -11.98
C GLN A 228 -16.38 7.82 -10.93
N ILE A 229 -16.23 9.10 -10.59
CA ILE A 229 -15.18 9.58 -9.68
C ILE A 229 -15.82 10.11 -8.41
N GLY A 230 -15.39 9.60 -7.27
CA GLY A 230 -15.74 10.08 -5.95
C GLY A 230 -14.61 10.89 -5.36
N TRP A 231 -14.95 11.78 -4.44
CA TRP A 231 -13.97 12.50 -3.65
C TRP A 231 -14.48 12.70 -2.22
N SER A 232 -13.53 12.79 -1.29
CA SER A 232 -13.75 13.14 0.10
C SER A 232 -12.63 14.06 0.56
N VAL A 233 -12.77 14.67 1.74
CA VAL A 233 -11.71 15.47 2.35
C VAL A 233 -11.28 14.80 3.65
N ARG A 234 -9.97 14.82 3.88
CA ARG A 234 -9.41 14.42 5.17
C ARG A 234 -8.53 15.50 5.78
N VAL A 235 -8.51 15.51 7.10
CA VAL A 235 -7.67 16.39 7.92
C VAL A 235 -6.68 15.53 8.70
N LEU A 236 -5.41 15.90 8.62
CA LEU A 236 -4.28 15.25 9.29
C LEU A 236 -3.50 16.28 10.11
N PRO A 237 -2.82 15.87 11.19
CA PRO A 237 -1.88 16.72 11.89
C PRO A 237 -0.71 17.18 11.00
N SER A 238 -0.26 18.42 11.18
CA SER A 238 0.91 19.00 10.52
C SER A 238 1.84 19.67 11.52
N HIS A 239 3.11 19.27 11.52
CA HIS A 239 4.17 20.00 12.20
C HIS A 239 5.51 19.67 11.52
N PRO A 240 6.41 20.64 11.29
CA PRO A 240 7.67 20.40 10.56
C PRO A 240 8.58 19.32 11.16
N ALA A 241 8.47 19.09 12.47
CA ALA A 241 9.26 18.09 13.18
C ALA A 241 8.59 16.71 13.31
N LEU A 242 7.40 16.49 12.73
CA LEU A 242 6.79 15.15 12.69
C LEU A 242 7.57 14.25 11.72
N ALA A 243 7.94 13.06 12.18
CA ALA A 243 8.63 12.07 11.35
C ALA A 243 7.75 11.53 10.21
N GLY A 244 6.43 11.56 10.38
CA GLY A 244 5.47 11.23 9.34
C GLY A 244 4.09 11.79 9.66
N ARG A 245 3.29 12.05 8.62
CA ARG A 245 1.92 12.59 8.72
C ARG A 245 0.94 11.73 9.51
N PHE A 246 1.24 10.44 9.70
CA PHE A 246 0.40 9.50 10.44
C PHE A 246 0.94 9.17 11.83
N THR A 247 2.10 9.70 12.23
CA THR A 247 2.73 9.41 13.52
C THR A 247 1.81 9.67 14.71
N PRO A 248 0.99 10.74 14.76
CA PRO A 248 0.08 10.95 15.88
C PRO A 248 -1.11 9.98 15.95
N GLY A 249 -1.35 9.18 14.90
CA GLY A 249 -2.48 8.24 14.84
C GLY A 249 -3.85 8.90 14.65
N LEU A 250 -3.88 10.16 14.20
CA LEU A 250 -5.08 10.97 14.10
C LEU A 250 -5.45 11.27 12.65
N VAL A 251 -6.72 11.08 12.31
CA VAL A 251 -7.31 11.46 11.02
C VAL A 251 -8.78 11.83 11.22
N ARG A 252 -9.25 12.85 10.51
CA ARG A 252 -10.69 13.14 10.35
C ARG A 252 -11.04 13.04 8.89
N TRP A 253 -12.19 12.45 8.61
CA TRP A 253 -12.79 12.38 7.29
C TRP A 253 -14.11 13.16 7.30
N ALA A 254 -14.53 13.62 6.13
CA ALA A 254 -15.89 14.09 5.90
C ALA A 254 -16.91 12.95 5.97
#